data_AF-A0A1H8XZ66-F1
#
_entry.id   AF-A0A1H8XZ66-F1
#
_cell.length_a   1.000
_cell.length_b   1.000
_cell.length_c   1.000
_cell.angle_alpha   90.00
_cell.angle_beta   90.00
_cell.angle_gamma   90.00
#
_symmetry.space_group_name_H-M   'P 1'
#
loop_
_entity.id
_entity.type
_entity.pdbx_description
1 polymer ?
#
loop_
_entity_poly.entity_id
_entity_poly.type
_entity_poly.pdbx_seq_one_letter_code
_entity_poly.pdbx_strand_id
1 'polypeptide(L)'
;MRNMIVTDYDKLVKSLGTINVATLRKAIDPDVRRANINSIKGAIQDCFAEADVRDIPLGKPLVYTFENSLRRSRVELPHYEFKQGFYSLSPNRKFQNKVIIDIIQTICGITNIERMRDSYIYVGIADKAGDADRIALIDKIIPHEFEGRHVVGLAREATLSGLSLDDYVMKIKNSISSSELSPHLKHGVMSRLDCFVYGGFDVLRIVVPGQQEMSFLGNSCYSRDGSSTVEVPIKEIPIIARRFQ
;
A
#
# COMPACT_ATOMS: atom_id res chain seq x y z
N MET A 1 6.31 -17.41 12.56
CA MET A 1 6.31 -18.10 11.25
C MET A 1 6.75 -17.07 10.23
N ARG A 2 7.80 -17.39 9.46
CA ARG A 2 8.32 -16.55 8.38
C ARG A 2 7.26 -16.40 7.29
N ASN A 3 7.48 -15.46 6.38
CA ASN A 3 6.60 -15.10 5.28
C ASN A 3 6.27 -16.32 4.40
N MET A 4 5.18 -17.02 4.68
CA MET A 4 4.76 -18.23 3.94
C MET A 4 3.50 -17.93 3.12
N ILE A 5 3.45 -18.48 1.92
CA ILE A 5 2.30 -18.36 1.01
C ILE A 5 1.62 -19.72 0.85
N VAL A 6 0.29 -19.71 0.67
CA VAL A 6 -0.45 -20.92 0.30
C VAL A 6 -0.12 -21.26 -1.14
N THR A 7 0.35 -22.48 -1.38
CA THR A 7 0.72 -22.97 -2.72
C THR A 7 -0.35 -23.84 -3.35
N ASP A 8 -1.25 -24.41 -2.54
CA ASP A 8 -2.31 -25.31 -3.02
C ASP A 8 -3.60 -25.11 -2.18
N TYR A 9 -4.54 -24.35 -2.75
CA TYR A 9 -5.82 -24.03 -2.09
C TYR A 9 -6.75 -25.24 -2.04
N ASP A 10 -6.76 -26.11 -3.06
CA ASP A 10 -7.63 -27.28 -3.10
C ASP A 10 -7.19 -28.32 -2.07
N LYS A 11 -5.87 -28.52 -1.93
CA LYS A 11 -5.29 -29.35 -0.88
C LYS A 11 -5.53 -28.75 0.50
N LEU A 12 -5.40 -27.42 0.67
CA LEU A 12 -5.70 -26.76 1.94
C LEU A 12 -7.15 -26.99 2.38
N VAL A 13 -8.12 -26.82 1.47
CA VAL A 13 -9.54 -27.05 1.74
C VAL A 13 -9.81 -28.51 2.10
N LYS A 14 -9.21 -29.46 1.38
CA LYS A 14 -9.32 -30.90 1.69
C LYS A 14 -8.68 -31.26 3.03
N SER A 15 -7.51 -30.72 3.34
CA SER A 15 -6.83 -30.90 4.62
C SER A 15 -7.68 -30.39 5.76
N LEU A 16 -8.27 -29.19 5.64
CA LEU A 16 -9.17 -28.65 6.67
C LEU A 16 -10.45 -29.47 6.84
N GLY A 17 -10.98 -30.03 5.75
CA GLY A 17 -12.19 -30.87 5.79
C GLY A 17 -12.01 -32.25 6.44
N THR A 18 -10.78 -32.70 6.65
CA THR A 18 -10.47 -34.02 7.22
C THR A 18 -9.93 -33.96 8.65
N ILE A 19 -9.70 -32.76 9.18
CA ILE A 19 -9.19 -32.57 10.54
C ILE A 19 -10.30 -32.87 11.56
N ASN A 20 -9.99 -33.79 12.48
CA ASN A 20 -10.82 -34.04 13.64
C ASN A 20 -10.13 -33.45 14.88
N VAL A 21 -10.75 -32.43 15.48
CA VAL A 21 -10.26 -31.73 16.67
C VAL A 21 -11.28 -31.84 17.80
N ALA A 22 -10.79 -31.93 19.02
CA ALA A 22 -11.67 -31.91 20.19
C ALA A 22 -12.29 -30.51 20.35
N THR A 23 -13.62 -30.41 20.29
CA THR A 23 -14.35 -29.15 20.45
C THR A 23 -15.13 -29.10 21.78
N LEU A 24 -15.69 -27.94 22.13
CA LEU A 24 -16.50 -27.69 23.34
C LEU A 24 -15.68 -27.82 24.67
N ARG A 25 -16.33 -28.19 25.79
CA ARG A 25 -15.77 -28.12 27.16
C ARG A 25 -14.39 -28.76 27.34
N LYS A 26 -14.00 -29.71 26.49
CA LYS A 26 -12.69 -30.38 26.52
C LYS A 26 -11.55 -29.52 25.95
N ALA A 27 -11.84 -28.48 25.15
CA ALA A 27 -10.85 -27.59 24.54
C ALA A 27 -10.38 -26.44 25.46
N ILE A 28 -10.94 -26.34 26.67
CA ILE A 28 -10.53 -25.35 27.69
C ILE A 28 -9.20 -25.77 28.33
N ASP A 29 -8.94 -27.08 28.37
CA ASP A 29 -7.69 -27.63 28.88
C ASP A 29 -6.48 -27.19 28.01
N PRO A 30 -5.42 -26.63 28.63
CA PRO A 30 -4.25 -26.14 27.89
C PRO A 30 -3.56 -27.19 27.01
N ASP A 31 -3.52 -28.44 27.44
CA ASP A 31 -2.83 -29.53 26.73
C ASP A 31 -3.67 -29.99 25.54
N VAL A 32 -4.99 -30.11 25.73
CA VAL A 32 -5.93 -30.41 24.64
C VAL A 32 -5.92 -29.31 23.58
N ARG A 33 -5.87 -28.04 24.00
CA ARG A 33 -5.77 -26.89 23.10
C ARG A 33 -4.46 -26.92 22.31
N ARG A 34 -3.34 -27.24 22.96
CA ARG A 34 -2.03 -27.35 22.30
C ARG A 34 -2.00 -28.51 21.30
N ALA A 35 -2.60 -29.64 21.65
CA ALA A 35 -2.77 -30.78 20.74
C ALA A 35 -3.56 -30.39 19.49
N ASN A 36 -4.71 -29.72 19.65
CA ASN A 36 -5.51 -29.23 18.51
C ASN A 36 -4.71 -28.26 17.62
N ILE A 37 -3.97 -27.31 18.21
CA ILE A 37 -3.13 -26.37 17.44
C ILE A 37 -2.07 -27.13 16.63
N ASN A 38 -1.44 -28.14 17.23
CA ASN A 38 -0.42 -28.94 16.55
C ASN A 38 -1.03 -29.82 15.44
N SER A 39 -2.21 -30.38 15.66
CA SER A 39 -2.95 -31.14 14.63
C SER A 39 -3.32 -30.27 13.44
N ILE A 40 -3.83 -29.06 13.69
CA ILE A 40 -4.16 -28.11 12.62
C ILE A 40 -2.90 -27.70 11.86
N LYS A 41 -1.82 -27.32 12.58
CA LYS A 41 -0.54 -26.98 11.96
C LYS A 41 0.00 -28.11 11.10
N GLY A 42 0.04 -29.34 11.62
CA GLY A 42 0.54 -30.50 10.90
C GLY A 42 -0.28 -30.85 9.67
N ALA A 43 -1.60 -30.67 9.71
CA ALA A 43 -2.47 -30.95 8.57
C ALA A 43 -2.32 -29.94 7.42
N ILE A 44 -1.97 -28.68 7.75
CA ILE A 44 -1.92 -27.61 6.75
C ILE A 44 -0.50 -27.23 6.32
N GLN A 45 0.54 -27.58 7.08
CA GLN A 45 1.91 -27.09 6.84
C GLN A 45 2.42 -27.34 5.41
N ASP A 46 2.09 -28.50 4.83
CA ASP A 46 2.52 -28.89 3.46
C ASP A 46 1.67 -28.23 2.36
N CYS A 47 0.76 -27.33 2.72
CA CYS A 47 0.03 -26.45 1.80
C CYS A 47 0.66 -25.05 1.74
N PHE A 48 1.72 -24.81 2.51
CA PHE A 48 2.47 -23.57 2.53
C PHE A 48 3.90 -23.79 2.07
N ALA A 49 4.47 -22.81 1.39
CA ALA A 49 5.89 -22.73 1.12
C ALA A 49 6.44 -21.41 1.66
N GLU A 50 7.74 -21.38 2.03
CA GLU A 50 8.43 -20.10 2.18
C GLU A 50 8.30 -19.35 0.87
N ALA A 51 7.91 -18.06 0.92
CA ALA A 51 7.84 -17.24 -0.27
C ALA A 51 9.25 -17.17 -0.88
N ASP A 52 9.48 -17.95 -1.95
CA ASP A 52 10.70 -17.79 -2.72
C ASP A 52 10.66 -16.39 -3.32
N VAL A 53 11.67 -15.59 -2.99
CA VAL A 53 11.85 -14.21 -3.49
C VAL A 53 11.92 -14.20 -5.03
N ARG A 54 12.07 -15.37 -5.66
CA ARG A 54 12.18 -15.56 -7.11
C ARG A 54 10.89 -16.05 -7.78
N ASP A 55 9.93 -16.59 -7.04
CA ASP A 55 8.62 -16.94 -7.59
C ASP A 55 7.70 -15.71 -7.49
N ILE A 56 7.84 -14.81 -8.46
CA ILE A 56 6.86 -13.75 -8.74
C ILE A 56 5.52 -14.46 -9.01
N PRO A 57 4.54 -14.47 -8.09
CA PRO A 57 3.27 -15.05 -8.41
C PRO A 57 2.55 -13.98 -9.23
N LEU A 58 2.55 -14.16 -10.56
CA LEU A 58 1.57 -13.64 -11.53
C LEU A 58 0.49 -12.74 -10.90
N GLY A 59 0.72 -11.43 -10.72
CA GLY A 59 -0.27 -10.36 -10.42
C GLY A 59 -1.25 -10.49 -9.22
N LYS A 60 -1.79 -11.68 -8.94
CA LYS A 60 -2.81 -12.03 -7.95
C LYS A 60 -2.45 -11.63 -6.52
N PRO A 61 -1.22 -11.82 -6.01
CA PRO A 61 -0.86 -11.34 -4.67
C PRO A 61 -0.91 -9.82 -4.59
N LEU A 62 -0.54 -9.13 -5.67
CA LEU A 62 -0.51 -7.68 -5.73
C LEU A 62 -1.93 -7.11 -5.79
N VAL A 63 -2.79 -7.68 -6.65
CA VAL A 63 -4.22 -7.34 -6.72
C VAL A 63 -4.91 -7.58 -5.37
N TYR A 64 -4.68 -8.72 -4.73
CA TYR A 64 -5.25 -8.99 -3.40
C TYR A 64 -4.75 -8.02 -2.33
N THR A 65 -3.44 -7.71 -2.34
CA THR A 65 -2.87 -6.69 -1.44
C THR A 65 -3.53 -5.33 -1.68
N PHE A 66 -3.72 -4.96 -2.94
CA PHE A 66 -4.35 -3.71 -3.33
C PHE A 66 -5.82 -3.62 -2.88
N GLU A 67 -6.64 -4.65 -3.16
CA GLU A 67 -8.02 -4.69 -2.70
C GLU A 67 -8.12 -4.61 -1.17
N ASN A 68 -7.23 -5.28 -0.45
CA ASN A 68 -7.17 -5.19 1.00
C ASN A 68 -6.77 -3.80 1.49
N SER A 69 -5.85 -3.12 0.81
CA SER A 69 -5.53 -1.73 1.10
C SER A 69 -6.75 -0.83 0.89
N LEU A 70 -7.53 -1.02 -0.18
CA LEU A 70 -8.77 -0.26 -0.39
C LEU A 70 -9.77 -0.48 0.75
N ARG A 71 -10.01 -1.74 1.16
CA ARG A 71 -10.91 -2.06 2.28
C ARG A 71 -10.42 -1.45 3.60
N ARG A 72 -9.15 -1.65 3.95
CA ARG A 72 -8.55 -1.18 5.22
C ARG A 72 -8.46 0.34 5.29
N SER A 73 -8.30 1.02 4.16
CA SER A 73 -8.22 2.48 4.13
C SER A 73 -9.42 3.19 4.75
N ARG A 74 -10.58 2.54 4.81
CA ARG A 74 -11.80 3.09 5.43
C ARG A 74 -11.68 3.27 6.94
N VAL A 75 -10.80 2.50 7.59
CA VAL A 75 -10.60 2.49 9.05
C VAL A 75 -9.18 2.87 9.46
N GLU A 76 -8.19 2.60 8.62
CA GLU A 76 -6.76 2.87 8.87
C GLU A 76 -6.22 4.03 8.03
N LEU A 77 -6.98 5.14 7.98
CA LEU A 77 -6.66 6.33 7.18
C LEU A 77 -5.19 6.80 7.23
N PRO A 78 -4.48 6.76 8.38
CA PRO A 78 -3.09 7.19 8.44
C PRO A 78 -2.12 6.37 7.59
N HIS A 79 -2.41 5.08 7.31
CA HIS A 79 -1.48 4.17 6.63
C HIS A 79 -1.72 4.03 5.12
N TYR A 80 -2.74 4.71 4.61
CA TYR A 80 -3.13 4.63 3.21
C TYR A 80 -3.34 6.02 2.63
N GLU A 81 -2.75 6.27 1.45
CA GLU A 81 -2.95 7.51 0.69
C GLU A 81 -3.32 7.16 -0.75
N PHE A 82 -4.25 7.92 -1.31
CA PHE A 82 -4.71 7.74 -2.68
C PHE A 82 -4.68 9.06 -3.41
N LYS A 83 -4.16 9.05 -4.63
CA LYS A 83 -4.10 10.21 -5.51
C LYS A 83 -4.66 9.83 -6.88
N GLN A 84 -5.52 10.68 -7.43
CA GLN A 84 -6.08 10.46 -8.77
C GLN A 84 -5.00 10.55 -9.86
N GLY A 85 -3.94 11.33 -9.61
CA GLY A 85 -2.87 11.61 -10.53
C GLY A 85 -2.25 12.99 -10.26
N PHE A 86 -1.42 13.46 -11.17
CA PHE A 86 -0.61 14.67 -11.03
C PHE A 86 -1.11 15.83 -11.88
N TYR A 87 -2.10 15.66 -12.75
CA TYR A 87 -2.66 16.75 -13.54
C TYR A 87 -3.89 17.37 -12.87
N SER A 88 -4.10 18.66 -13.11
CA SER A 88 -5.33 19.34 -12.71
C SER A 88 -6.54 18.82 -13.50
N LEU A 89 -7.72 18.82 -12.87
CA LEU A 89 -8.98 18.44 -13.52
C LEU A 89 -9.68 19.62 -14.23
N SER A 90 -8.98 20.75 -14.36
CA SER A 90 -9.41 21.90 -15.13
C SER A 90 -9.35 21.63 -16.65
N PRO A 91 -10.13 22.35 -17.48
CA PRO A 91 -10.04 22.24 -18.94
C PRO A 91 -8.60 22.49 -19.46
N ASN A 92 -7.88 23.42 -18.84
CA ASN A 92 -6.44 23.61 -19.08
C ASN A 92 -5.66 22.64 -18.17
N ARG A 93 -5.38 21.44 -18.67
CA ARG A 93 -4.69 20.37 -17.94
C ARG A 93 -3.24 20.77 -17.66
N LYS A 94 -2.90 20.97 -16.38
CA LYS A 94 -1.53 21.32 -15.96
C LYS A 94 -0.99 20.33 -14.97
N PHE A 95 0.29 19.96 -15.14
CA PHE A 95 1.01 19.15 -14.17
C PHE A 95 1.18 19.91 -12.86
N GLN A 96 0.82 19.29 -11.75
CA GLN A 96 0.82 19.88 -10.41
C GLN A 96 1.99 19.33 -9.61
N ASN A 97 3.14 20.01 -9.66
CA ASN A 97 4.32 19.66 -8.86
C ASN A 97 4.02 19.57 -7.35
N LYS A 98 3.03 20.34 -6.88
CA LYS A 98 2.55 20.25 -5.50
C LYS A 98 2.11 18.84 -5.10
N VAL A 99 1.47 18.09 -6.00
CA VAL A 99 1.02 16.71 -5.70
C VAL A 99 2.22 15.79 -5.44
N ILE A 100 3.33 15.98 -6.16
CA ILE A 100 4.58 15.25 -5.87
C ILE A 100 5.10 15.60 -4.48
N ILE A 101 5.14 16.90 -4.16
CA ILE A 101 5.62 17.38 -2.85
C ILE A 101 4.74 16.79 -1.73
N ASP A 102 3.42 16.81 -1.90
CA ASP A 102 2.46 16.24 -0.95
C ASP A 102 2.69 14.73 -0.77
N ILE A 103 2.99 13.98 -1.84
CA ILE A 103 3.36 12.55 -1.76
C ILE A 103 4.67 12.38 -0.98
N ILE A 104 5.71 13.17 -1.25
CA ILE A 104 7.00 13.09 -0.55
C ILE A 104 6.83 13.38 0.95
N GLN A 105 6.08 14.43 1.29
CA GLN A 105 5.72 14.73 2.68
C GLN A 105 4.95 13.59 3.32
N THR A 106 4.01 12.98 2.57
CA THR A 106 3.22 11.85 3.05
C THR A 106 4.06 10.60 3.26
N ILE A 107 5.05 10.32 2.41
CA ILE A 107 6.04 9.25 2.62
C ILE A 107 6.74 9.43 3.97
N CYS A 108 7.21 10.64 4.28
CA CYS A 108 7.84 10.95 5.57
C CYS A 108 6.83 10.88 6.74
N GLY A 109 5.62 11.44 6.55
CA GLY A 109 4.61 11.50 7.60
C GLY A 109 4.08 10.13 8.01
N ILE A 110 3.87 9.25 7.05
CA ILE A 110 3.32 7.91 7.28
C ILE A 110 4.29 7.04 8.09
N THR A 111 5.60 7.09 7.81
CA THR A 111 6.57 6.27 8.57
C THR A 111 6.69 6.69 10.02
N ASN A 112 6.38 7.95 10.32
CA ASN A 112 6.46 8.52 11.66
C ASN A 112 5.24 8.21 12.54
N ILE A 113 4.21 7.52 12.03
CA ILE A 113 3.04 7.12 12.83
C ILE A 113 3.38 5.95 13.76
N GLU A 114 4.02 4.92 13.23
CA GLU A 114 4.23 3.64 13.92
C GLU A 114 5.52 2.97 13.45
N ARG A 115 6.27 2.43 14.40
CA ARG A 115 7.51 1.70 14.15
C ARG A 115 7.22 0.39 13.40
N MET A 116 8.07 0.08 12.41
CA MET A 116 8.08 -1.21 11.72
C MET A 116 6.75 -1.64 11.07
N ARG A 117 5.91 -0.68 10.69
CA ARG A 117 4.68 -0.94 9.92
C ARG A 117 4.77 -0.42 8.50
N ASP A 118 4.63 -1.32 7.54
CA ASP A 118 4.51 -0.97 6.12
C ASP A 118 3.19 -0.25 5.85
N SER A 119 3.24 0.72 4.95
CA SER A 119 2.11 1.56 4.56
C SER A 119 2.14 1.80 3.04
N TYR A 120 1.05 2.34 2.48
CA TYR A 120 0.88 2.32 1.03
C TYR A 120 0.33 3.63 0.48
N ILE A 121 0.92 4.09 -0.61
CA ILE A 121 0.38 5.18 -1.42
C ILE A 121 0.06 4.61 -2.80
N TYR A 122 -1.14 4.90 -3.29
CA TYR A 122 -1.58 4.51 -4.62
C TYR A 122 -1.91 5.73 -5.47
N VAL A 123 -1.42 5.74 -6.71
CA VAL A 123 -1.72 6.80 -7.68
C VAL A 123 -2.43 6.21 -8.90
N GLY A 124 -3.44 6.93 -9.38
CA GLY A 124 -4.41 6.46 -10.36
C GLY A 124 -5.75 6.10 -9.73
N ILE A 125 -6.05 6.63 -8.54
CA ILE A 125 -7.28 6.33 -7.78
C ILE A 125 -7.90 7.62 -7.27
N ALA A 126 -9.16 7.85 -7.63
CA ALA A 126 -9.95 8.96 -7.16
C ALA A 126 -10.82 8.55 -5.96
N ASP A 127 -10.68 9.32 -4.89
CA ASP A 127 -11.37 9.09 -3.61
C ASP A 127 -12.79 9.67 -3.61
N LYS A 128 -13.02 10.69 -4.44
CA LYS A 128 -14.29 11.40 -4.54
C LYS A 128 -14.96 11.05 -5.86
N ALA A 129 -16.23 10.69 -5.81
CA ALA A 129 -17.04 10.45 -7.00
C ALA A 129 -16.99 11.65 -7.97
N GLY A 130 -17.07 12.89 -7.47
CA GLY A 130 -16.99 14.08 -8.32
C GLY A 130 -15.67 14.24 -9.09
N ASP A 131 -14.54 13.80 -8.51
CA ASP A 131 -13.26 13.80 -9.22
C ASP A 131 -13.25 12.70 -10.30
N ALA A 132 -13.79 11.52 -9.98
CA ALA A 132 -13.93 10.41 -10.92
C ALA A 132 -14.85 10.75 -12.11
N ASP A 133 -16.01 11.36 -11.86
CA ASP A 133 -16.95 11.82 -12.88
C ASP A 133 -16.30 12.86 -13.80
N ARG A 134 -15.55 13.79 -13.19
CA ARG A 134 -14.84 14.82 -13.94
C ARG A 134 -13.76 14.21 -14.84
N ILE A 135 -13.02 13.23 -14.35
CA ILE A 135 -12.02 12.48 -15.11
C ILE A 135 -12.69 11.70 -16.25
N ALA A 136 -13.80 11.00 -15.97
CA ALA A 136 -14.55 10.26 -16.97
C ALA A 136 -14.96 11.16 -18.15
N LEU A 137 -15.41 12.38 -17.84
CA LEU A 137 -15.83 13.37 -18.85
C LEU A 137 -14.66 13.87 -19.71
N ILE A 138 -13.53 14.26 -19.10
CA ILE A 138 -12.43 14.93 -19.82
C ILE A 138 -11.45 13.96 -20.47
N ASP A 139 -11.20 12.82 -19.83
CA ASP A 139 -10.26 11.81 -20.30
C ASP A 139 -10.99 10.71 -21.09
N LYS A 140 -12.34 10.76 -21.15
CA LYS A 140 -13.21 9.82 -21.90
C LYS A 140 -12.99 8.36 -21.52
N ILE A 141 -12.85 8.11 -20.23
CA ILE A 141 -12.72 6.77 -19.65
C ILE A 141 -13.94 6.42 -18.81
N ILE A 142 -14.11 5.14 -18.50
CA ILE A 142 -15.08 4.66 -17.51
C ILE A 142 -14.29 4.19 -16.30
N PRO A 143 -14.23 4.96 -15.19
CA PRO A 143 -13.51 4.55 -14.00
C PRO A 143 -14.01 3.19 -13.49
N HIS A 144 -13.08 2.34 -13.05
CA HIS A 144 -13.45 1.07 -12.44
C HIS A 144 -13.71 1.27 -10.95
N GLU A 145 -14.94 1.04 -10.49
CA GLU A 145 -15.31 1.19 -9.09
C GLU A 145 -15.05 -0.08 -8.28
N PHE A 146 -14.46 0.08 -7.10
CA PHE A 146 -14.30 -0.98 -6.12
C PHE A 146 -14.34 -0.43 -4.70
N GLU A 147 -15.22 -0.96 -3.85
CA GLU A 147 -15.34 -0.56 -2.43
C GLU A 147 -15.50 0.97 -2.23
N GLY A 148 -16.23 1.63 -3.14
CA GLY A 148 -16.46 3.08 -3.12
C GLY A 148 -15.27 3.95 -3.56
N ARG A 149 -14.21 3.33 -4.11
CA ARG A 149 -13.06 4.01 -4.73
C ARG A 149 -13.12 3.85 -6.24
N HIS A 150 -12.57 4.82 -6.96
CA HIS A 150 -12.65 4.87 -8.43
C HIS A 150 -11.25 4.79 -9.03
N VAL A 151 -10.95 3.69 -9.70
CA VAL A 151 -9.66 3.51 -10.39
C VAL A 151 -9.72 4.19 -11.74
N VAL A 152 -8.84 5.16 -11.96
CA VAL A 152 -8.79 6.05 -13.13
C VAL A 152 -7.54 5.87 -13.99
N GLY A 153 -6.49 5.28 -13.42
CA GLY A 153 -5.26 4.92 -14.10
C GLY A 153 -4.33 6.09 -14.48
N LEU A 154 -3.06 5.80 -14.71
CA LEU A 154 -2.03 6.79 -15.03
C LEU A 154 -1.80 7.03 -16.52
N ALA A 155 -2.16 6.06 -17.38
CA ALA A 155 -1.95 6.16 -18.83
C ALA A 155 -2.54 7.45 -19.42
N ARG A 156 -3.72 7.87 -18.95
CA ARG A 156 -4.39 9.12 -19.37
C ARG A 156 -3.52 10.37 -19.15
N GLU A 157 -2.67 10.39 -18.11
CA GLU A 157 -1.77 11.52 -17.83
C GLU A 157 -0.46 11.42 -18.59
N ALA A 158 0.06 10.21 -18.81
CA ALA A 158 1.23 10.01 -19.66
C ALA A 158 1.00 10.59 -21.06
N THR A 159 -0.18 10.34 -21.64
CA THR A 159 -0.59 10.90 -22.94
C THR A 159 -0.63 12.44 -22.94
N LEU A 160 -1.06 13.08 -21.85
CA LEU A 160 -1.06 14.56 -21.74
C LEU A 160 0.35 15.16 -21.78
N SER A 161 1.34 14.41 -21.31
CA SER A 161 2.75 14.81 -21.37
C SER A 161 3.47 14.37 -22.64
N GLY A 162 2.82 13.64 -23.55
CA GLY A 162 3.46 13.05 -24.72
C GLY A 162 4.53 11.99 -24.37
N LEU A 163 4.44 11.40 -23.18
CA LEU A 163 5.38 10.39 -22.68
C LEU A 163 4.76 9.00 -22.79
N SER A 164 5.63 7.98 -22.89
CA SER A 164 5.22 6.61 -22.59
C SER A 164 4.83 6.49 -21.10
N LEU A 165 4.05 5.46 -20.75
CA LEU A 165 3.72 5.20 -19.34
C LEU A 165 4.99 4.99 -18.51
N ASP A 166 5.97 4.26 -19.06
CA ASP A 166 7.24 3.97 -18.39
C ASP A 166 8.05 5.25 -18.12
N ASP A 167 8.16 6.14 -19.12
CA ASP A 167 8.85 7.42 -18.96
C ASP A 167 8.11 8.33 -17.95
N TYR A 168 6.78 8.29 -17.96
CA TYR A 168 5.96 9.04 -17.00
C TYR A 168 6.19 8.55 -15.57
N VAL A 169 6.17 7.23 -15.35
CA VAL A 169 6.49 6.62 -14.04
C VAL A 169 7.94 6.90 -13.65
N MET A 170 8.87 6.88 -14.60
CA MET A 170 10.27 7.22 -14.36
C MET A 170 10.45 8.67 -13.91
N LYS A 171 9.72 9.62 -14.51
CA LYS A 171 9.69 11.02 -14.08
C LYS A 171 9.25 11.16 -12.61
N ILE A 172 8.23 10.41 -12.21
CA ILE A 172 7.75 10.39 -10.80
C ILE A 172 8.79 9.78 -9.87
N LYS A 173 9.34 8.61 -10.25
CA LYS A 173 10.44 7.94 -9.53
C LYS A 173 11.62 8.88 -9.29
N ASN A 174 12.07 9.57 -10.35
CA ASN A 174 13.19 10.51 -10.28
C ASN A 174 12.89 11.67 -9.31
N SER A 175 11.66 12.18 -9.31
CA SER A 175 11.26 13.26 -8.41
C SER A 175 11.29 12.86 -6.94
N ILE A 176 10.90 11.61 -6.62
CA ILE A 176 11.02 11.06 -5.26
C ILE A 176 12.50 10.81 -4.92
N SER A 177 13.29 10.28 -5.86
CA SER A 177 14.71 10.01 -5.66
C SER A 177 15.54 11.27 -5.42
N SER A 178 15.19 12.39 -6.06
CA SER A 178 15.84 13.68 -5.86
C SER A 178 15.42 14.41 -4.59
N SER A 179 14.48 13.86 -3.81
CA SER A 179 14.02 14.47 -2.56
C SER A 179 15.04 14.35 -1.43
N GLU A 180 14.86 15.20 -0.42
CA GLU A 180 15.63 15.21 0.83
C GLU A 180 15.08 14.25 1.89
N LEU A 181 14.32 13.22 1.48
CA LEU A 181 13.91 12.15 2.38
C LEU A 181 15.15 11.49 3.00
N SER A 182 15.05 11.11 4.27
CA SER A 182 16.12 10.38 4.96
C SER A 182 16.61 9.19 4.11
N PRO A 183 17.93 8.96 4.00
CA PRO A 183 18.50 8.01 3.04
C PRO A 183 17.94 6.58 3.16
N HIS A 184 17.73 6.08 4.38
CA HIS A 184 17.19 4.75 4.66
C HIS A 184 15.75 4.60 4.15
N LEU A 185 14.91 5.60 4.43
CA LEU A 185 13.53 5.65 3.92
C LEU A 185 13.51 5.74 2.40
N LYS A 186 14.32 6.64 1.83
CA LYS A 186 14.37 6.85 0.38
C LYS A 186 14.76 5.59 -0.37
N HIS A 187 15.84 4.91 0.02
CA HIS A 187 16.23 3.65 -0.60
C HIS A 187 15.15 2.57 -0.48
N GLY A 188 14.53 2.47 0.70
CA GLY A 188 13.43 1.54 0.93
C GLY A 188 12.25 1.76 -0.01
N VAL A 189 11.79 3.00 -0.15
CA VAL A 189 10.69 3.37 -1.06
C VAL A 189 11.05 3.11 -2.51
N MET A 190 12.24 3.52 -2.95
CA MET A 190 12.65 3.36 -4.35
C MET A 190 12.73 1.89 -4.77
N SER A 191 13.06 0.98 -3.85
CA SER A 191 13.09 -0.46 -4.11
C SER A 191 11.71 -1.13 -4.19
N ARG A 192 10.65 -0.46 -3.71
CA ARG A 192 9.29 -1.02 -3.62
C ARG A 192 8.24 -0.12 -4.28
N LEU A 193 8.61 0.44 -5.42
CA LEU A 193 7.75 1.26 -6.25
C LEU A 193 7.51 0.56 -7.59
N ASP A 194 6.26 0.14 -7.80
CA ASP A 194 5.83 -0.63 -8.96
C ASP A 194 4.54 -0.07 -9.58
N CYS A 195 4.28 -0.48 -10.83
CA CYS A 195 3.05 -0.17 -11.55
C CYS A 195 2.38 -1.48 -11.92
N PHE A 196 1.07 -1.58 -11.76
CA PHE A 196 0.30 -2.78 -12.04
C PHE A 196 -1.06 -2.43 -12.65
N VAL A 197 -1.64 -3.39 -13.36
CA VAL A 197 -2.95 -3.21 -13.98
C VAL A 197 -4.05 -3.71 -13.03
N TYR A 198 -5.07 -2.88 -12.82
CA TYR A 198 -6.29 -3.24 -12.09
C TYR A 198 -7.51 -2.66 -12.79
N GLY A 199 -8.52 -3.49 -13.05
CA GLY A 199 -9.72 -3.05 -13.78
C GLY A 199 -9.43 -2.48 -15.18
N GLY A 200 -8.31 -2.87 -15.80
CA GLY A 200 -7.85 -2.32 -17.09
C GLY A 200 -7.05 -1.02 -17.01
N PHE A 201 -6.73 -0.55 -15.79
CA PHE A 201 -6.03 0.71 -15.56
C PHE A 201 -4.67 0.51 -14.89
N ASP A 202 -3.66 1.28 -15.31
CA ASP A 202 -2.34 1.31 -14.70
C ASP A 202 -2.34 2.12 -13.38
N VAL A 203 -2.05 1.44 -12.27
CA VAL A 203 -1.98 2.02 -10.93
C VAL A 203 -0.54 1.98 -10.45
N LEU A 204 -0.03 3.12 -10.02
CA LEU A 204 1.26 3.18 -9.34
C LEU A 204 1.09 2.87 -7.86
N ARG A 205 1.89 1.93 -7.36
CA ARG A 205 1.99 1.61 -5.95
C ARG A 205 3.35 2.04 -5.42
N ILE A 206 3.32 2.75 -4.30
CA ILE A 206 4.49 3.13 -3.53
C ILE A 206 4.33 2.45 -2.17
N VAL A 207 5.13 1.42 -1.91
CA VAL A 207 5.21 0.83 -0.57
C VAL A 207 6.16 1.68 0.26
N VAL A 208 5.65 2.20 1.36
CA VAL A 208 6.41 2.97 2.34
C VAL A 208 6.82 1.99 3.46
N PRO A 209 8.07 1.52 3.48
CA PRO A 209 8.50 0.52 4.46
C PRO A 209 8.48 1.09 5.87
N GLY A 210 8.08 0.27 6.83
CA GLY A 210 8.22 0.60 8.25
C GLY A 210 9.67 0.89 8.63
N GLN A 211 9.87 1.89 9.49
CA GLN A 211 11.21 2.32 9.91
C GLN A 211 11.49 1.94 11.35
N GLN A 212 12.77 1.76 11.66
CA GLN A 212 13.28 1.55 13.02
C GLN A 212 13.59 2.87 13.74
N GLU A 213 13.73 3.96 12.97
CA GLU A 213 14.00 5.30 13.46
C GLU A 213 13.11 6.31 12.75
N MET A 214 12.92 7.46 13.41
CA MET A 214 12.16 8.56 12.85
C MET A 214 12.79 9.05 11.54
N SER A 215 11.93 9.39 10.57
CA SER A 215 12.34 9.88 9.27
C SER A 215 12.06 11.38 9.13
N PHE A 216 12.84 12.03 8.28
CA PHE A 216 12.76 13.46 7.99
C PHE A 216 12.69 13.69 6.48
N LEU A 217 12.22 14.88 6.12
CA LEU A 217 12.37 15.48 4.81
C LEU A 217 13.18 16.76 4.99
N GLY A 218 14.46 16.72 4.62
CA GLY A 218 15.42 17.76 4.97
C GLY A 218 15.51 17.91 6.49
N ASN A 219 15.19 19.10 6.99
CA ASN A 219 15.16 19.40 8.43
C ASN A 219 13.76 19.28 9.06
N SER A 220 12.72 18.99 8.27
CA SER A 220 11.34 18.94 8.73
C SER A 220 10.91 17.51 9.04
N CYS A 221 10.18 17.36 10.15
CA CYS A 221 9.51 16.12 10.52
C CYS A 221 8.04 16.24 10.15
N TYR A 222 7.49 15.20 9.53
CA TYR A 222 6.06 15.12 9.22
C TYR A 222 5.42 13.97 9.99
N SER A 223 4.11 14.05 10.26
CA SER A 223 3.31 12.94 10.77
C SER A 223 1.92 12.96 10.13
N ARG A 224 1.11 11.94 10.42
CA ARG A 224 -0.27 11.86 9.92
C ARG A 224 -1.26 12.09 11.04
N ASP A 225 -2.25 12.92 10.76
CA ASP A 225 -3.46 13.10 11.56
C ASP A 225 -4.66 12.67 10.70
N GLY A 226 -5.19 11.48 10.97
CA GLY A 226 -6.13 10.82 10.07
C GLY A 226 -5.53 10.65 8.66
N SER A 227 -6.21 11.17 7.64
CA SER A 227 -5.74 11.16 6.24
C SER A 227 -4.90 12.39 5.86
N SER A 228 -4.59 13.28 6.81
CA SER A 228 -3.86 14.51 6.55
C SER A 228 -2.41 14.38 6.96
N THR A 229 -1.50 14.88 6.14
CA THR A 229 -0.07 14.99 6.48
C THR A 229 0.20 16.37 7.06
N VAL A 230 0.80 16.42 8.24
CA VAL A 230 1.10 17.67 8.96
C VAL A 230 2.57 17.74 9.32
N GLU A 231 3.14 18.94 9.27
CA GLU A 231 4.49 19.18 9.79
C GLU A 231 4.43 19.18 11.32
N VAL A 232 5.35 18.45 11.96
CA VAL A 232 5.42 18.28 13.40
C VAL A 232 6.14 19.47 14.02
N PRO A 233 5.52 20.21 14.96
CA PRO A 233 6.22 21.27 15.68
C PRO A 233 7.46 20.74 16.40
N ILE A 234 8.55 21.54 16.44
CA ILE A 234 9.84 21.14 17.04
C ILE A 234 9.66 20.57 18.47
N LYS A 235 8.79 21.19 19.27
CA LYS A 235 8.47 20.78 20.65
C LYS A 235 7.83 19.38 20.76
N GLU A 236 7.22 18.87 19.70
CA GLU A 236 6.52 17.58 19.64
C GLU A 236 7.39 16.47 19.01
N ILE A 237 8.53 16.81 18.39
CA ILE A 237 9.47 15.84 17.82
C ILE A 237 9.88 14.74 18.83
N PRO A 238 10.17 15.05 20.12
CA PRO A 238 10.49 14.01 21.10
C PRO A 238 9.34 13.02 21.38
N ILE A 239 8.09 13.39 21.09
CA ILE A 239 6.94 12.49 21.21
C ILE A 239 6.97 11.47 20.06
N ILE A 240 7.25 11.93 18.84
CA ILE A 240 7.39 11.06 17.67
C ILE A 240 8.58 10.11 17.84
N ALA A 241 9.73 10.63 18.27
CA ALA A 241 10.94 9.84 18.49
C ALA A 241 10.72 8.67 19.48
N ARG A 242 9.90 8.87 20.52
CA ARG A 242 9.56 7.81 21.50
C ARG A 242 8.81 6.63 20.91
N ARG A 243 8.16 6.78 19.74
CA ARG A 243 7.49 5.67 19.03
C ARG A 243 8.46 4.62 18.51
N PHE A 244 9.74 4.96 18.42
CA PHE A 244 10.79 4.13 17.83
C PHE A 244 11.70 3.45 18.86
N GLN A 245 11.43 3.66 20.16
CA GLN A 245 12.18 3.05 21.27
C GLN A 245 11.75 1.60 21.52
#